data_AF-A0A496MVS6-F1
#
_entry.id   AF-A0A496MVS6-F1
#
_cell.length_a   1.000
_cell.length_b   1.000
_cell.length_c   1.000
_cell.angle_alpha   90.00
_cell.angle_beta   90.00
_cell.angle_gamma   90.00
#
_symmetry.space_group_name_H-M   'P 1'
#
loop_
_entity.id
_entity.type
_entity.pdbx_description
1 polymer ?
#
loop_
_entity_poly.entity_id
_entity_poly.type
_entity_poly.pdbx_seq_one_letter_code
_entity_poly.pdbx_strand_id
1 'polypeptide(L)'
;PTKKSSAAARGGDVVTRVCYASGLTTVPVVHLSETGKDAVGLSAAERWRNRLGAVQIDEIKVKKLTGHVLVVDDVITTGATLKATIMVLTSRGVKIRGGLGWSNA
;
A
#
# COMPACT_ATOMS: atom_id res chain seq x y z
N PRO A 1 -2.96 1.32 -0.02
CA PRO A 1 -3.11 0.11 -0.88
C PRO A 1 -4.52 -0.51 -0.76
N THR A 2 -5.03 -1.11 -1.84
CA THR A 2 -6.41 -1.63 -1.92
C THR A 2 -6.47 -3.09 -2.37
N LYS A 3 -7.62 -3.75 -2.20
CA LYS A 3 -7.87 -5.11 -2.72
C LYS A 3 -8.02 -5.04 -4.24
N LYS A 4 -7.64 -6.10 -4.97
CA LYS A 4 -7.76 -6.12 -6.44
C LYS A 4 -9.24 -6.10 -6.86
N SER A 5 -10.09 -6.84 -6.14
CA SER A 5 -11.55 -6.82 -6.36
C SER A 5 -12.15 -5.42 -6.20
N SER A 6 -11.78 -4.71 -5.13
CA SER A 6 -12.26 -3.34 -4.86
C SER A 6 -11.76 -2.33 -5.90
N ALA A 7 -10.52 -2.47 -6.37
CA ALA A 7 -10.02 -1.66 -7.49
C ALA A 7 -10.81 -1.95 -8.77
N ALA A 8 -11.01 -3.21 -9.13
CA ALA A 8 -11.74 -3.60 -10.34
C ALA A 8 -13.18 -3.05 -10.34
N ALA A 9 -13.89 -3.14 -9.21
CA ALA A 9 -15.24 -2.59 -9.06
C ALA A 9 -15.33 -1.07 -9.28
N ARG A 10 -14.21 -0.34 -9.06
CA ARG A 10 -14.10 1.11 -9.29
C ARG A 10 -13.51 1.49 -10.65
N GLY A 11 -13.32 0.51 -11.55
CA GLY A 11 -12.67 0.72 -12.85
C GLY A 11 -11.15 0.93 -12.75
N GLY A 12 -10.53 0.48 -11.65
CA GLY A 12 -9.09 0.56 -11.41
C GLY A 12 -8.73 1.18 -10.06
N ASP A 13 -7.43 1.28 -9.81
CA ASP A 13 -6.87 1.93 -8.63
C ASP A 13 -6.61 3.42 -8.92
N VAL A 14 -7.35 4.31 -8.25
CA VAL A 14 -7.28 5.76 -8.49
C VAL A 14 -5.89 6.31 -8.20
N VAL A 15 -5.26 5.87 -7.11
CA VAL A 15 -3.92 6.30 -6.70
C VAL A 15 -2.90 5.94 -7.79
N THR A 16 -2.95 4.71 -8.30
CA THR A 16 -2.11 4.26 -9.40
C THR A 16 -2.29 5.13 -10.65
N ARG A 17 -3.52 5.53 -10.99
CA ARG A 17 -3.77 6.45 -12.12
C ARG A 17 -3.13 7.82 -11.91
N VAL A 18 -3.24 8.39 -10.70
CA VAL A 18 -2.61 9.68 -10.38
C VAL A 18 -1.09 9.58 -10.45
N CYS A 19 -0.49 8.51 -9.92
CA CYS A 19 0.95 8.29 -10.00
C CYS A 19 1.41 8.18 -11.47
N TYR A 20 0.68 7.48 -12.34
CA TYR A 20 1.00 7.47 -13.77
C TYR A 20 0.88 8.85 -14.41
N ALA A 21 -0.16 9.61 -14.08
CA ALA A 21 -0.36 10.96 -14.61
C ALA A 21 0.72 11.96 -14.16
N SER A 22 1.42 11.70 -13.04
CA SER A 22 2.52 12.55 -12.56
C SER A 22 3.77 12.54 -13.46
N GLY A 23 3.89 11.57 -14.37
CA GLY A 23 5.09 11.37 -15.20
C GLY A 23 6.27 10.71 -14.45
N LEU A 24 6.15 10.44 -13.15
CA LEU A 24 7.15 9.71 -12.38
C LEU A 24 7.07 8.20 -12.65
N THR A 25 8.22 7.53 -12.57
CA THR A 25 8.29 6.06 -12.67
C THR A 25 7.40 5.41 -11.60
N THR A 26 6.33 4.75 -12.06
CA THR A 26 5.31 4.17 -11.19
C THR A 26 5.27 2.66 -11.35
N VAL A 27 5.45 1.93 -10.24
CA VAL A 27 5.38 0.47 -10.20
C VAL A 27 4.35 0.04 -9.15
N PRO A 28 3.14 -0.40 -9.54
CA PRO A 28 2.13 -0.86 -8.60
C PRO A 28 2.50 -2.26 -8.08
N VAL A 29 3.18 -2.30 -6.93
CA VAL A 29 3.70 -3.54 -6.32
C VAL A 29 2.89 -4.03 -5.13
N VAL A 30 2.02 -3.21 -4.54
CA VAL A 30 1.33 -3.51 -3.27
C VAL A 30 -0.16 -3.65 -3.50
N HIS A 31 -0.77 -4.68 -2.94
CA HIS A 31 -2.21 -4.82 -2.83
C HIS A 31 -2.59 -5.43 -1.47
N LEU A 32 -3.88 -5.42 -1.16
CA LEU A 32 -4.40 -6.09 0.03
C LEU A 32 -4.90 -7.49 -0.31
N SER A 33 -4.75 -8.40 0.64
CA SER A 33 -5.40 -9.71 0.61
C SER A 33 -6.90 -9.55 0.45
N GLU A 34 -7.49 -10.40 -0.39
CA GLU A 34 -8.93 -10.48 -0.60
C GLU A 34 -9.66 -10.95 0.68
N THR A 35 -9.02 -11.82 1.45
CA THR A 35 -9.60 -12.54 2.61
C THR A 35 -9.23 -11.93 3.97
N GLY A 36 -8.96 -10.62 4.02
CA GLY A 36 -8.61 -9.94 5.28
C GLY A 36 -9.64 -10.16 6.39
N LYS A 37 -9.18 -10.51 7.61
CA LYS A 37 -10.05 -10.68 8.77
C LYS A 37 -10.65 -9.35 9.21
N ASP A 38 -11.90 -9.39 9.64
CA ASP A 38 -12.52 -8.25 10.33
C ASP A 38 -11.72 -7.90 11.59
N ALA A 39 -11.61 -6.61 11.87
CA ALA A 39 -10.87 -6.07 13.00
C ALA A 39 -11.70 -5.96 14.29
N VAL A 40 -13.01 -6.26 14.21
CA VAL A 40 -13.92 -6.30 15.36
C VAL A 40 -13.43 -7.33 16.39
N GLY A 41 -13.38 -6.93 17.66
CA GLY A 41 -12.92 -7.78 18.77
C GLY A 41 -11.40 -7.97 18.89
N LEU A 42 -10.61 -7.53 17.90
CA LEU A 42 -9.15 -7.64 17.97
C LEU A 42 -8.53 -6.59 18.90
N SER A 43 -7.55 -7.00 19.70
CA SER A 43 -6.63 -6.10 20.40
C SER A 43 -5.79 -5.27 19.42
N ALA A 44 -5.14 -4.20 19.91
CA ALA A 44 -4.26 -3.37 19.08
C ALA A 44 -3.12 -4.19 18.43
N ALA A 45 -2.52 -5.13 19.17
CA ALA A 45 -1.47 -6.00 18.66
C ALA A 45 -1.98 -6.97 17.59
N GLU A 46 -3.19 -7.50 17.74
CA GLU A 46 -3.81 -8.37 16.73
C GLU A 46 -4.22 -7.60 15.48
N ARG A 47 -4.78 -6.39 15.63
CA ARG A 47 -5.06 -5.50 14.50
C ARG A 47 -3.78 -5.20 13.72
N TRP A 48 -2.68 -4.96 14.42
CA TRP A 48 -1.38 -4.74 13.81
C TRP A 48 -0.88 -5.96 13.04
N ARG A 49 -0.92 -7.17 13.63
CA ARG A 49 -0.54 -8.42 12.95
C ARG A 49 -1.43 -8.72 11.76
N ASN A 50 -2.74 -8.56 11.91
CA ASN A 50 -3.71 -8.72 10.82
C ASN A 50 -3.39 -7.76 9.67
N ARG A 51 -3.05 -6.51 10.00
CA ARG A 51 -2.73 -5.52 8.97
C ARG A 51 -1.44 -5.82 8.24
N LEU A 52 -0.37 -6.21 8.95
CA LEU A 52 0.88 -6.66 8.34
C LEU A 52 0.66 -7.85 7.40
N GLY A 53 -0.09 -8.88 7.84
CA GLY A 53 -0.37 -10.07 7.04
C GLY A 53 -1.29 -9.81 5.84
N ALA A 54 -2.09 -8.75 5.88
CA ALA A 54 -2.96 -8.36 4.77
C ALA A 54 -2.21 -7.67 3.62
N VAL A 55 -1.00 -7.13 3.85
CA VAL A 55 -0.20 -6.48 2.80
C VAL A 55 0.48 -7.54 1.94
N GLN A 56 0.18 -7.52 0.64
CA GLN A 56 0.72 -8.46 -0.34
C GLN A 56 1.58 -7.72 -1.37
N ILE A 57 2.73 -8.30 -1.71
CA ILE A 57 3.70 -7.74 -2.65
C ILE A 57 3.74 -8.57 -3.93
N ASP A 58 3.77 -7.89 -5.07
CA ASP A 58 4.13 -8.50 -6.35
C ASP A 58 5.66 -8.63 -6.44
N GLU A 59 6.16 -9.82 -6.11
CA GLU A 59 7.60 -10.12 -6.01
C GLU A 59 8.36 -10.00 -7.35
N ILE A 60 7.65 -10.02 -8.49
CA ILE A 60 8.26 -9.77 -9.80
C ILE A 60 8.44 -8.27 -10.00
N LYS A 61 7.39 -7.48 -9.72
CA LYS A 61 7.44 -6.04 -9.91
C LYS A 61 8.28 -5.32 -8.86
N VAL A 62 8.38 -5.82 -7.64
CA VAL A 62 9.20 -5.20 -6.59
C VAL A 62 10.67 -5.07 -7.02
N LYS A 63 11.17 -5.99 -7.85
CA LYS A 63 12.52 -5.95 -8.43
C LYS A 63 12.75 -4.78 -9.39
N LYS A 64 11.67 -4.17 -9.90
CA LYS A 64 11.72 -2.97 -10.76
C LYS A 64 11.85 -1.68 -9.97
N LEU A 65 11.65 -1.71 -8.66
CA LEU A 65 11.86 -0.56 -7.80
C LEU A 65 13.35 -0.33 -7.61
N THR A 66 13.84 0.81 -8.09
CA THR A 66 15.24 1.22 -7.98
C THR A 66 15.33 2.59 -7.33
N GLY A 67 16.49 2.92 -6.75
CA GLY A 67 16.71 4.22 -6.12
C GLY A 67 15.84 4.47 -4.89
N HIS A 68 15.31 5.69 -4.77
CA HIS A 68 14.46 6.11 -3.67
C HIS A 68 12.99 6.03 -4.04
N VAL A 69 12.20 5.41 -3.17
CA VAL A 69 10.78 5.15 -3.42
C VAL A 69 9.91 5.94 -2.44
N LEU A 70 8.86 6.57 -2.98
CA LEU A 70 7.79 7.19 -2.22
C LEU A 70 6.57 6.26 -2.27
N VAL A 71 5.96 5.99 -1.12
CA VAL A 71 4.67 5.26 -1.07
C VAL A 71 3.55 6.28 -1.15
N VAL A 72 2.59 6.08 -2.06
CA VAL A 72 1.45 6.99 -2.22
C VAL A 72 0.19 6.28 -1.77
N ASP A 73 -0.61 6.96 -0.96
CA ASP A 73 -1.98 6.57 -0.59
C ASP A 73 -2.89 7.77 -0.88
N ASP A 74 -4.20 7.55 -1.02
CA ASP A 74 -5.12 8.68 -1.12
C ASP A 74 -5.34 9.33 0.24
N VAL A 75 -5.79 8.57 1.24
CA VAL A 75 -6.12 9.10 2.56
C VAL A 75 -5.28 8.41 3.64
N ILE A 76 -4.58 9.22 4.44
CA ILE A 76 -3.86 8.74 5.61
C ILE A 76 -4.65 9.13 6.85
N THR A 77 -5.17 8.14 7.56
CA THR A 77 -5.82 8.35 8.87
C THR A 77 -4.83 8.11 9.99
N THR A 78 -4.79 6.90 10.55
CA THR A 78 -3.83 6.52 11.60
C THR A 78 -2.43 6.19 11.07
N GLY A 79 -2.27 6.14 9.75
CA GLY A 79 -1.04 5.69 9.11
C GLY A 79 -0.74 4.19 9.27
N ALA A 80 -1.61 3.39 9.89
CA ALA A 80 -1.35 1.97 10.14
C ALA A 80 -1.11 1.17 8.86
N THR A 81 -1.90 1.44 7.82
CA THR A 81 -1.72 0.83 6.48
C THR A 81 -0.38 1.23 5.87
N LEU A 82 -0.09 2.53 5.84
CA LEU A 82 1.16 3.05 5.30
C LEU A 82 2.37 2.44 6.03
N LYS A 83 2.35 2.43 7.36
CA LYS A 83 3.40 1.82 8.18
C LYS A 83 3.62 0.34 7.86
N ALA A 84 2.54 -0.45 7.80
CA ALA A 84 2.62 -1.86 7.45
C ALA A 84 3.22 -2.07 6.05
N THR A 85 2.78 -1.27 5.07
CA THR A 85 3.31 -1.30 3.70
C THR A 85 4.78 -0.94 3.63
N ILE A 86 5.21 0.13 4.29
CA ILE A 86 6.62 0.54 4.35
C ILE A 86 7.47 -0.55 4.98
N MET A 87 7.02 -1.16 6.07
CA MET A 87 7.76 -2.25 6.73
C MET A 87 7.92 -3.46 5.83
N VAL A 88 6.84 -3.88 5.14
CA VAL A 88 6.92 -5.01 4.21
C VAL A 88 7.86 -4.69 3.05
N LEU A 89 7.76 -3.53 2.41
CA LEU A 89 8.66 -3.13 1.31
C LEU A 89 10.12 -3.01 1.77
N THR A 90 10.36 -2.44 2.95
CA THR A 90 11.71 -2.30 3.52
C THR A 90 12.33 -3.67 3.79
N SER A 91 11.53 -4.66 4.25
CA SER A 91 12.01 -6.04 4.42
C SER A 91 12.38 -6.74 3.10
N ARG A 92 12.01 -6.17 1.94
CA ARG A 92 12.45 -6.60 0.59
C ARG A 92 13.61 -5.76 0.05
N GLY A 93 14.24 -4.95 0.89
CA GLY A 93 15.38 -4.10 0.51
C GLY A 93 15.00 -2.82 -0.24
N VAL A 94 13.72 -2.47 -0.32
CA VAL A 94 13.27 -1.24 -0.99
C VAL A 94 13.62 -0.03 -0.12
N LYS A 95 14.29 0.98 -0.71
CA LYS A 95 14.71 2.21 -0.02
C LYS A 95 13.58 3.24 0.00
N ILE A 96 12.66 3.08 0.95
CA ILE A 96 11.55 4.02 1.16
C ILE A 96 12.04 5.34 1.76
N ARG A 97 11.63 6.47 1.19
CA ARG A 97 11.91 7.82 1.72
C ARG A 97 10.77 8.45 2.50
N GLY A 98 9.54 7.99 2.28
CA GLY A 98 8.37 8.48 2.99
C GLY A 98 7.07 7.95 2.41
N GLY A 99 5.97 8.43 2.97
CA GLY A 99 4.65 8.27 2.41
C GLY A 99 4.04 9.64 2.07
N LEU A 100 3.28 9.69 0.99
CA LEU A 100 2.49 10.84 0.57
C LEU A 100 1.01 10.45 0.57
N GLY A 101 0.19 11.30 1.18
CA GLY A 101 -1.26 11.24 1.10
C GLY A 101 -1.82 12.59 0.71
N TRP A 102 -3.05 12.62 0.21
CA TRP A 102 -3.76 13.85 -0.12
C TRP A 102 -5.11 13.90 0.59
N SER A 103 -5.35 14.99 1.31
CA SER A 103 -6.68 15.31 1.84
C SER A 103 -7.20 16.54 1.11
N ASN A 104 -8.49 16.57 0.79
CA ASN A 104 -9.14 17.85 0.59
C ASN A 104 -9.18 18.57 1.95
N ALA A 105 -8.71 19.81 1.97
CA ALA A 105 -8.85 20.71 3.11
C ALA A 105 -10.32 21.11 3.29
#